data_AF-A0A920UC18-F1
#
_entry.id   AF-A0A920UC18-F1
#
_cell.length_a   1.000
_cell.length_b   1.000
_cell.length_c   1.000
_cell.angle_alpha   90.00
_cell.angle_beta   90.00
_cell.angle_gamma   90.00
#
_symmetry.space_group_name_H-M   'P 1'
#
loop_
_entity.id
_entity.type
_entity.pdbx_description
1 polymer ?
#
loop_
_entity_poly.entity_id
_entity_poly.type
_entity_poly.pdbx_seq_one_letter_code
_entity_poly.pdbx_strand_id
1 'polypeptide(L)'
;MAPRRSVYVADYGNYRVQRFTSEGVFVSNWGTQGSGDGQFNSASGITIASDGNVYVSDYNNNRVQKFTEHGVYVVAWGTAGAGDGQFSATLGNVAVAPDGSVYVVDGGISRIQKFSEVP
;
A
#
# COMPACT_ATOMS: atom_id res chain seq x y z
N MET A 1 6.25 18.02 5.04
CA MET A 1 4.92 18.13 4.41
C MET A 1 5.09 17.70 2.97
N ALA A 2 4.50 16.57 2.56
CA ALA A 2 4.38 16.25 1.14
C ALA A 2 3.72 17.46 0.42
N PRO A 3 4.18 17.88 -0.77
CA PRO A 3 3.51 18.94 -1.51
C PRO A 3 2.07 18.48 -1.70
N ARG A 4 1.09 19.28 -1.25
CA ARG A 4 -0.34 18.96 -1.13
C ARG A 4 -1.07 18.65 -2.46
N ARG A 5 -0.38 18.16 -3.50
CA ARG A 5 -0.85 18.09 -4.88
C ARG A 5 -0.26 16.92 -5.67
N SER A 6 -0.23 15.73 -5.08
CA SER A 6 0.08 14.52 -5.84
C SER A 6 -1.07 13.54 -5.78
N VAL A 7 -1.37 12.92 -6.92
CA VAL A 7 -2.31 11.80 -7.05
C VAL A 7 -1.48 10.53 -7.20
N TYR A 8 -1.77 9.52 -6.39
CA TYR A 8 -1.10 8.23 -6.46
C TYR A 8 -2.10 7.18 -6.93
N VAL A 9 -1.68 6.34 -7.89
CA VAL A 9 -2.53 5.34 -8.52
C VAL A 9 -1.86 3.99 -8.39
N ALA A 10 -2.53 3.04 -7.74
CA ALA A 10 -2.17 1.63 -7.81
C ALA A 10 -2.61 1.07 -9.17
N ASP A 11 -1.64 0.80 -10.04
CA ASP A 11 -1.85 0.38 -11.41
C ASP A 11 -1.85 -1.15 -11.48
N TYR A 12 -2.95 -1.75 -11.00
CA TYR A 12 -3.12 -3.17 -10.66
C TYR A 12 -2.54 -4.14 -11.69
N GLY A 13 -2.89 -3.97 -12.97
CA GLY A 13 -2.44 -4.87 -14.04
C GLY A 13 -0.99 -4.66 -14.49
N ASN A 14 -0.38 -3.56 -14.08
CA ASN A 14 0.99 -3.19 -14.44
C ASN A 14 1.98 -3.29 -13.26
N TYR A 15 1.54 -3.83 -12.11
CA TYR A 15 2.40 -4.18 -10.98
C TYR A 15 3.23 -3.00 -10.43
N ARG A 16 2.64 -1.80 -10.43
CA ARG A 16 3.34 -0.57 -10.06
C ARG A 16 2.41 0.44 -9.40
N VAL A 17 3.00 1.45 -8.79
CA VAL A 17 2.32 2.69 -8.41
C VAL A 17 2.80 3.81 -9.31
N GLN A 18 1.88 4.67 -9.73
CA GLN A 18 2.18 5.89 -10.48
C GLN A 18 1.86 7.12 -9.62
N ARG A 19 2.70 8.15 -9.74
CA ARG A 19 2.51 9.46 -9.12
C ARG A 19 2.27 10.50 -10.20
N PHE A 20 1.26 11.31 -10.01
CA PHE A 20 0.89 12.43 -10.86
C PHE A 20 0.83 13.72 -10.05
N THR A 21 0.84 14.87 -10.71
CA THR A 21 0.41 16.14 -10.11
C THR A 21 -1.11 16.16 -9.91
N SER A 22 -1.64 17.15 -9.18
CA SER A 22 -3.09 17.33 -9.04
C SER A 22 -3.81 17.62 -10.35
N GLU A 23 -3.08 18.10 -11.35
CA GLU A 23 -3.57 18.37 -12.71
C GLU A 23 -3.49 17.12 -13.61
N GLY A 24 -3.04 15.98 -13.07
CA GLY A 24 -2.95 14.70 -13.81
C GLY A 24 -1.69 14.54 -14.65
N VAL A 25 -0.67 15.39 -14.48
CA VAL A 25 0.60 15.24 -15.19
C VAL A 25 1.43 14.14 -14.54
N PHE A 26 1.91 13.17 -15.33
CA PHE A 26 2.77 12.10 -14.84
C PHE A 26 4.08 12.63 -14.26
N VAL A 27 4.47 12.15 -13.08
CA VAL A 27 5.70 12.55 -12.38
C VAL A 27 6.69 11.39 -12.32
N SER A 28 6.27 10.26 -11.77
CA SER A 28 7.11 9.07 -11.59
C SER A 28 6.28 7.81 -11.40
N ASN A 29 6.94 6.65 -11.44
CA ASN A 29 6.34 5.39 -11.02
C ASN A 29 7.39 4.53 -10.31
N TRP A 30 6.93 3.56 -9.53
CA TRP A 30 7.79 2.56 -8.90
C TRP A 30 7.08 1.21 -8.81
N GLY A 31 7.89 0.17 -8.68
CA GLY A 31 7.45 -1.21 -8.64
C GLY A 31 7.56 -1.93 -9.98
N THR A 32 7.69 -3.25 -9.89
CA THR A 32 7.69 -4.21 -10.99
C THR A 32 6.97 -5.48 -10.53
N GLN A 33 6.63 -6.36 -11.46
CA GLN A 33 6.05 -7.65 -11.11
C GLN A 33 7.02 -8.48 -10.24
N GLY A 34 6.54 -9.00 -9.12
CA GLY A 34 7.32 -9.92 -8.28
C GLY A 34 6.86 -9.94 -6.83
N SER A 35 7.67 -10.57 -5.98
CA SER A 35 7.44 -10.73 -4.54
C SER A 35 8.56 -10.15 -3.67
N GLY A 36 9.61 -9.58 -4.27
CA GLY A 36 10.67 -8.88 -3.54
C GLY A 36 10.22 -7.53 -2.99
N ASP A 37 11.07 -6.90 -2.19
CA ASP A 37 10.82 -5.59 -1.61
C ASP A 37 10.62 -4.53 -2.71
N GLY A 38 9.53 -3.76 -2.60
CA GLY A 38 9.14 -2.79 -3.60
C GLY A 38 8.59 -3.36 -4.91
N GLN A 39 8.51 -4.68 -5.07
CA GLN A 39 7.80 -5.34 -6.17
C GLN A 39 6.35 -5.62 -5.78
N PHE A 40 5.47 -5.74 -6.77
CA PHE A 40 4.06 -6.01 -6.56
C PHE A 40 3.59 -7.23 -7.34
N ASN A 41 2.63 -7.94 -6.76
CA ASN A 41 1.78 -8.88 -7.45
C ASN A 41 0.33 -8.40 -7.30
N SER A 42 -0.03 -7.49 -8.22
CA SER A 42 -1.29 -6.76 -8.26
C SER A 42 -1.45 -5.72 -7.13
N ALA A 43 -0.82 -4.56 -7.31
CA ALA A 43 -1.02 -3.40 -6.43
C ALA A 43 -2.50 -2.96 -6.49
N SER A 44 -3.19 -2.94 -5.35
CA SER A 44 -4.66 -2.76 -5.31
C SER A 44 -5.07 -1.52 -4.52
N GLY A 45 -5.23 -1.65 -3.20
CA GLY A 45 -5.49 -0.55 -2.30
C GLY A 45 -4.29 0.38 -2.15
N ILE A 46 -4.52 1.69 -2.08
CA ILE A 46 -3.48 2.68 -1.83
C ILE A 46 -4.00 3.79 -0.91
N THR A 47 -3.15 4.25 0.01
CA THR A 47 -3.44 5.40 0.86
C THR A 47 -2.16 6.16 1.20
N ILE A 48 -2.31 7.40 1.62
CA ILE A 48 -1.20 8.30 1.97
C ILE A 48 -1.43 8.75 3.41
N ALA A 49 -0.46 8.50 4.27
CA ALA A 49 -0.49 8.94 5.65
C ALA A 49 -0.17 10.44 5.76
N SER A 50 -0.47 11.05 6.91
CA SER A 50 -0.25 12.49 7.14
C SER A 50 1.22 12.91 7.11
N ASP A 51 2.14 11.96 7.32
CA ASP A 51 3.59 12.14 7.19
C ASP A 51 4.08 12.11 5.73
N GLY A 52 3.21 11.74 4.78
CA GLY A 52 3.51 11.60 3.36
C GLY A 52 3.87 10.19 2.90
N ASN A 53 3.98 9.22 3.82
CA ASN A 53 4.25 7.84 3.46
C ASN A 53 3.06 7.21 2.71
N VAL A 54 3.38 6.38 1.71
CA VAL A 54 2.42 5.71 0.84
C VAL A 54 2.31 4.26 1.23
N TYR A 55 1.10 3.79 1.50
CA TYR A 55 0.80 2.42 1.86
C TYR A 55 0.03 1.75 0.74
N VAL A 56 0.46 0.55 0.34
CA VAL A 56 -0.08 -0.16 -0.81
C VAL A 56 -0.39 -1.60 -0.42
N SER A 57 -1.62 -2.04 -0.69
CA SER A 57 -2.00 -3.45 -0.60
C SER A 57 -1.41 -4.22 -1.78
N ASP A 58 -0.52 -5.16 -1.48
CA ASP A 58 0.11 -6.04 -2.46
C ASP A 58 -0.68 -7.37 -2.51
N TYR A 59 -1.71 -7.34 -3.35
CA TYR A 59 -2.89 -8.21 -3.25
C TYR A 59 -2.53 -9.70 -3.20
N ASN A 60 -1.80 -10.20 -4.22
CA ASN A 60 -1.49 -11.63 -4.33
C ASN A 60 -0.29 -12.04 -3.46
N ASN A 61 0.49 -11.08 -2.97
CA ASN A 61 1.60 -11.36 -2.04
C ASN A 61 1.14 -11.37 -0.58
N ASN A 62 -0.15 -11.11 -0.29
CA ASN A 62 -0.72 -11.16 1.06
C ASN A 62 0.04 -10.28 2.05
N ARG A 63 0.41 -9.07 1.62
CA ARG A 63 1.12 -8.09 2.44
C ARG A 63 0.70 -6.66 2.13
N VAL A 64 0.98 -5.76 3.07
CA VAL A 64 0.98 -4.32 2.84
C VAL A 64 2.42 -3.85 2.77
N GLN A 65 2.70 -2.92 1.86
CA GLN A 65 4.01 -2.29 1.74
C GLN A 65 3.89 -0.79 2.00
N LYS A 66 4.86 -0.24 2.76
CA LYS A 66 5.06 1.18 3.04
C LYS A 66 6.20 1.72 2.20
N PHE A 67 5.99 2.90 1.63
CA PHE A 67 6.96 3.64 0.84
C PHE A 67 7.03 5.07 1.32
N THR A 68 8.15 5.74 1.05
CA THR A 68 8.22 7.20 1.15
C THR A 68 7.35 7.87 0.08
N GLU A 69 7.13 9.18 0.19
CA GLU A 69 6.39 9.95 -0.83
C GLU A 69 7.04 9.90 -2.24
N HIS A 70 8.30 9.49 -2.32
CA HIS A 70 9.04 9.34 -3.58
C HIS A 70 9.08 7.90 -4.11
N GLY A 71 8.37 6.97 -3.46
CA GLY A 71 8.30 5.57 -3.91
C GLY A 71 9.48 4.70 -3.48
N VAL A 72 10.30 5.17 -2.53
CA VAL A 72 11.38 4.35 -1.94
C VAL A 72 10.76 3.40 -0.92
N TYR A 73 11.03 2.10 -1.04
CA TYR A 73 10.56 1.08 -0.11
C TYR A 73 11.05 1.36 1.32
N VAL A 74 10.17 1.17 2.30
CA VAL A 74 10.47 1.32 3.72
C VAL A 74 10.35 -0.04 4.41
N VAL A 75 9.18 -0.66 4.35
CA VAL A 75 8.90 -1.94 5.01
C VAL A 75 7.68 -2.62 4.40
N ALA A 76 7.60 -3.94 4.57
CA ALA A 76 6.42 -4.74 4.29
C ALA A 76 6.03 -5.56 5.52
N TRP A 77 4.74 -5.83 5.68
CA TRP A 77 4.24 -6.79 6.67
C TRP A 77 3.00 -7.50 6.16
N GLY A 78 2.74 -8.67 6.73
CA GLY A 78 1.71 -9.57 6.23
C GLY A 78 2.30 -10.84 5.62
N THR A 79 1.59 -11.95 5.82
CA THR A 79 1.80 -13.22 5.11
C THR A 79 0.45 -13.87 4.87
N ALA A 80 0.40 -14.88 3.99
CA ALA A 80 -0.85 -15.61 3.75
C ALA A 80 -1.32 -16.33 5.03
N GLY A 81 -2.62 -16.20 5.36
CA GLY A 81 -3.24 -16.94 6.47
C GLY A 81 -4.43 -16.22 7.09
N ALA A 82 -4.90 -16.74 8.22
CA ALA A 82 -6.07 -16.23 8.95
C ALA A 82 -5.74 -15.73 10.37
N GLY A 83 -4.49 -15.87 10.81
CA GLY A 83 -4.02 -15.39 12.11
C GLY A 83 -3.83 -13.87 12.15
N ASP A 84 -3.34 -13.39 13.29
CA ASP A 84 -2.99 -11.99 13.49
C ASP A 84 -1.78 -11.61 12.63
N GLY A 85 -1.89 -10.50 11.91
CA GLY A 85 -0.87 -10.07 10.95
C GLY A 85 -0.78 -10.94 9.70
N GLN A 86 -1.71 -11.88 9.49
CA GLN A 86 -1.85 -12.63 8.25
C GLN A 86 -3.05 -12.14 7.47
N PHE A 87 -3.00 -12.28 6.14
CA PHE A 87 -4.06 -11.87 5.24
C PHE A 87 -4.46 -13.01 4.31
N SER A 88 -5.74 -13.08 3.96
CA SER A 88 -6.19 -13.95 2.88
C SER A 88 -5.84 -13.34 1.51
N ALA A 89 -5.85 -14.15 0.45
CA ALA A 89 -5.51 -13.81 -0.95
C ALA A 89 -6.50 -12.84 -1.64
N THR A 90 -7.09 -11.95 -0.85
CA THR A 90 -8.08 -10.92 -1.18
C THR A 90 -7.84 -9.70 -0.28
N LEU A 91 -6.59 -9.23 -0.23
CA LEU A 91 -6.28 -8.00 0.48
C LEU A 91 -7.02 -6.84 -0.18
N GLY A 92 -7.93 -6.23 0.57
CA GLY A 92 -8.72 -5.11 0.08
C GLY A 92 -7.97 -3.79 0.22
N ASN A 93 -8.70 -2.78 0.67
CA ASN A 93 -8.16 -1.45 0.89
C ASN A 93 -7.36 -1.36 2.19
N VAL A 94 -6.44 -0.40 2.21
CA VAL A 94 -5.68 0.04 3.38
C VAL A 94 -6.07 1.48 3.72
N ALA A 95 -6.19 1.80 5.01
CA ALA A 95 -6.42 3.14 5.50
C ALA A 95 -5.47 3.44 6.66
N VAL A 96 -5.03 4.69 6.81
CA VAL A 96 -4.17 5.13 7.91
C VAL A 96 -4.89 6.23 8.68
N ALA A 97 -5.00 6.07 9.99
CA ALA A 97 -5.57 7.07 10.88
C ALA A 97 -4.54 8.17 11.23
N PRO A 98 -4.97 9.35 11.71
CA PRO A 98 -4.05 10.43 12.08
C PRO A 98 -3.04 10.08 13.18
N ASP A 99 -3.31 9.04 13.98
CA ASP A 99 -2.41 8.52 15.02
C ASP A 99 -1.38 7.52 14.47
N GLY A 100 -1.33 7.33 13.14
CA GLY A 100 -0.43 6.37 12.48
C GLY A 100 -0.95 4.92 12.47
N SER A 101 -2.10 4.64 13.09
CA SER A 101 -2.69 3.30 13.05
C SER A 101 -3.07 2.91 11.63
N VAL A 102 -2.69 1.70 11.21
CA VAL A 102 -3.01 1.17 9.87
C VAL A 102 -4.14 0.16 9.98
N TYR A 103 -5.18 0.35 9.17
CA TYR A 103 -6.33 -0.54 9.06
C TYR A 103 -6.30 -1.23 7.71
N VAL A 104 -6.32 -2.56 7.72
CA VAL A 104 -6.26 -3.38 6.51
C VAL A 104 -7.52 -4.23 6.43
N VAL A 105 -8.24 -4.12 5.33
CA VAL A 105 -9.41 -4.96 5.05
C VAL A 105 -8.94 -6.30 4.49
N ASP A 106 -9.27 -7.36 5.19
CA ASP A 106 -9.03 -8.74 4.78
C ASP A 106 -10.34 -9.32 4.24
N GLY A 107 -10.59 -9.09 2.95
CA GLY A 107 -11.89 -9.29 2.32
C GLY A 107 -12.34 -10.75 2.29
N GLY A 108 -11.40 -11.68 2.23
CA GLY A 108 -11.67 -13.12 2.06
C GLY A 108 -12.09 -13.81 3.33
N ILE A 109 -11.83 -13.19 4.49
CA ILE A 109 -12.31 -13.66 5.79
C ILE A 109 -13.16 -12.63 6.52
N SER A 110 -13.68 -11.62 5.79
CA SER A 110 -14.61 -10.61 6.32
C SER A 110 -14.12 -9.92 7.60
N ARG A 111 -12.83 -9.55 7.64
CA ARG A 111 -12.18 -8.96 8.82
C ARG A 111 -11.51 -7.63 8.48
N ILE A 112 -11.41 -6.75 9.48
CA ILE A 112 -10.49 -5.61 9.46
C ILE A 112 -9.44 -5.87 10.55
N GLN A 113 -8.16 -5.72 10.21
CA GLN A 113 -7.07 -5.75 11.18
C GLN A 113 -6.51 -4.36 11.39
N LYS A 114 -6.29 -4.00 12.65
CA LYS A 114 -5.63 -2.76 13.06
C LYS A 114 -4.19 -3.08 13.47
N PHE A 115 -3.24 -2.33 12.92
CA PHE A 115 -1.84 -2.36 13.30
C PHE A 115 -1.49 -1.02 13.96
N SER A 116 -0.80 -1.08 15.11
CA SER A 116 -0.13 0.10 15.67
C SER A 116 0.94 0.59 14.70
N GLU A 117 1.37 1.85 14.87
CA GLU A 117 2.34 2.52 13.99
C GLU A 117 3.39 1.56 13.44
N VAL A 118 3.37 1.39 12.12
CA VAL A 118 4.31 0.53 11.42
C VAL A 118 5.55 1.37 11.08
N PRO A 119 6.75 0.92 11.50
CA PRO A 119 8.01 1.67 11.33
C PRO A 119 8.21 2.22 9.91
#